data_AF-A0A1B7W8S9-F1
#
_entry.id   AF-A0A1B7W8S9-F1
#
_cell.length_a   1.000
_cell.length_b   1.000
_cell.length_c   1.000
_cell.angle_alpha   90.00
_cell.angle_beta   90.00
_cell.angle_gamma   90.00
#
_symmetry.space_group_name_H-M   'P 1'
#
loop_
_entity.id
_entity.type
_entity.pdbx_description
1 polymer ?
#
loop_
_entity_poly.entity_id
_entity_poly.type
_entity_poly.pdbx_seq_one_letter_code
_entity_poly.pdbx_strand_id
1 'polypeptide(L)'
;MLLVAQQKLQHINTIAHEGKVVVLTTDTDGKIRYTVKQDGFEDSYLNTPEAERTGWENLQELEFPKEEKDDQSVIDKEKAELTDQNGAFILKSRYRTHTETAVAPVQAISALGHIYIFRQSKSNTLLVDRFVLDGMTNKLNRKLEVRFKRSKQKHTPTKNMNKGSNGVLNNIDTLDFRDADGNFFYEPTTELCLVNNLHKGWFSVVLVPTIENDVHRWHIFAYNSKTQKVELTTIRTSEEGLFEVKDYTIFEEINETLVPRQIAGIIKRTLDISGTTITNGLTATQYDLQQEQQTQSGEMQLLKTATRLMLAIPTDKGTATLNFAIAGDGTLADINETPHKTYRLNK
;
A
#
# COMPACT_ATOMS: atom_id res chain seq x y z
N MET A 1 -12.69 -25.82 -12.28
CA MET A 1 -13.07 -24.90 -11.18
C MET A 1 -12.37 -25.38 -9.89
N LEU A 2 -11.12 -24.95 -9.66
CA LEU A 2 -10.18 -25.65 -8.75
C LEU A 2 -9.89 -24.91 -7.42
N LEU A 3 -10.39 -23.69 -7.22
CA LEU A 3 -10.09 -22.87 -6.02
C LEU A 3 -10.77 -23.38 -4.74
N VAL A 4 -11.89 -24.10 -4.84
CA VAL A 4 -12.75 -24.44 -3.69
C VAL A 4 -12.35 -25.75 -2.99
N ALA A 5 -11.51 -26.58 -3.60
CA ALA A 5 -11.16 -27.90 -3.05
C ALA A 5 -10.10 -27.86 -1.91
N GLN A 6 -9.56 -26.69 -1.57
CA GLN A 6 -8.57 -26.57 -0.50
C GLN A 6 -9.25 -26.35 0.86
N GLN A 7 -9.28 -27.40 1.69
CA GLN A 7 -9.85 -27.41 3.06
C GLN A 7 -9.26 -26.37 4.04
N LYS A 8 -8.26 -25.58 3.61
CA LYS A 8 -7.57 -24.58 4.43
C LYS A 8 -7.89 -23.12 4.09
N LEU A 9 -8.65 -22.85 3.05
CA LEU A 9 -8.95 -21.47 2.63
C LEU A 9 -9.86 -20.77 3.65
N GLN A 10 -9.46 -19.57 4.11
CA GLN A 10 -10.22 -18.75 5.06
C GLN A 10 -10.76 -17.47 4.44
N HIS A 11 -9.94 -16.80 3.61
CA HIS A 11 -10.28 -15.51 3.03
C HIS A 11 -9.90 -15.45 1.55
N ILE A 12 -10.63 -14.65 0.79
CA ILE A 12 -10.38 -14.40 -0.63
C ILE A 12 -10.35 -12.89 -0.86
N ASN A 13 -9.43 -12.43 -1.69
CA ASN A 13 -9.43 -11.09 -2.25
C ASN A 13 -9.17 -11.20 -3.77
N THR A 14 -9.73 -10.27 -4.55
CA THR A 14 -9.56 -10.27 -6.00
C THR A 14 -9.23 -8.88 -6.47
N ILE A 15 -8.29 -8.75 -7.40
CA ILE A 15 -7.89 -7.46 -7.96
C ILE A 15 -7.67 -7.58 -9.47
N ALA A 16 -8.08 -6.55 -10.21
CA ALA A 16 -7.68 -6.38 -11.60
C ALA A 16 -6.40 -5.53 -11.64
N HIS A 17 -5.40 -5.98 -12.38
CA HIS A 17 -4.11 -5.29 -12.54
C HIS A 17 -3.59 -5.48 -13.96
N GLU A 18 -3.35 -4.37 -14.66
CA GLU A 18 -2.78 -4.36 -16.02
C GLU A 18 -3.50 -5.32 -17.00
N GLY A 19 -4.84 -5.33 -16.94
CA GLY A 19 -5.67 -6.19 -17.80
C GLY A 19 -5.87 -7.62 -17.29
N LYS A 20 -5.10 -8.05 -16.28
CA LYS A 20 -5.21 -9.39 -15.69
C LYS A 20 -6.06 -9.39 -14.42
N VAL A 21 -6.60 -10.56 -14.08
CA VAL A 21 -7.31 -10.79 -12.81
C VAL A 21 -6.45 -11.66 -11.91
N VAL A 22 -6.15 -11.15 -10.71
CA VAL A 22 -5.42 -11.87 -9.67
C VAL A 22 -6.37 -12.21 -8.53
N VAL A 23 -6.40 -13.47 -8.14
CA VAL A 23 -7.14 -13.97 -6.97
C VAL A 23 -6.13 -14.33 -5.90
N LEU A 24 -6.29 -13.75 -4.71
CA LEU A 24 -5.50 -14.05 -3.52
C LEU A 24 -6.35 -14.82 -2.51
N THR A 25 -5.71 -15.74 -1.79
CA THR A 25 -6.34 -16.54 -0.75
C THR A 25 -5.47 -16.56 0.49
N THR A 26 -6.04 -16.31 1.66
CA THR A 26 -5.38 -16.52 2.96
C THR A 26 -5.86 -17.83 3.57
N ASP A 27 -4.94 -18.69 4.01
CA ASP A 27 -5.26 -19.97 4.64
C ASP A 27 -5.32 -19.91 6.18
N THR A 28 -5.64 -21.04 6.83
CA THR A 28 -5.71 -21.18 8.29
C THR A 28 -4.40 -20.91 9.03
N ASP A 29 -3.27 -20.92 8.32
CA ASP A 29 -1.94 -20.70 8.88
C ASP A 29 -1.45 -19.25 8.60
N GLY A 30 -2.27 -18.45 7.92
CA GLY A 30 -1.97 -17.07 7.51
C GLY A 30 -1.14 -17.00 6.23
N LYS A 31 -0.93 -18.12 5.53
CA LYS A 31 -0.21 -18.11 4.25
C LYS A 31 -1.09 -17.54 3.16
N ILE A 32 -0.49 -16.70 2.33
CA ILE A 32 -1.17 -16.11 1.18
C ILE A 32 -0.72 -16.86 -0.06
N ARG A 33 -1.70 -17.31 -0.82
CA ARG A 33 -1.50 -17.89 -2.14
C ARG A 33 -2.25 -17.07 -3.18
N TYR A 34 -1.86 -17.21 -4.43
CA TYR A 34 -2.52 -16.51 -5.52
C TYR A 34 -2.59 -17.36 -6.79
N THR A 35 -3.53 -17.00 -7.64
CA THR A 35 -3.61 -17.46 -9.03
C THR A 35 -3.96 -16.26 -9.91
N VAL A 36 -3.54 -16.32 -11.17
CA VAL A 36 -3.76 -15.28 -12.17
C VAL A 36 -4.54 -15.88 -13.32
N LYS A 37 -5.52 -15.14 -13.84
CA LYS A 37 -6.23 -15.54 -15.06
C LYS A 37 -5.26 -15.53 -16.23
N GLN A 38 -5.31 -16.58 -17.05
CA GLN A 38 -4.53 -16.66 -18.29
C GLN A 38 -5.26 -15.89 -19.40
N ASP A 39 -4.52 -15.05 -20.11
CA ASP A 39 -5.05 -14.28 -21.23
C ASP A 39 -4.60 -14.83 -22.60
N GLY A 40 -3.79 -15.90 -22.59
CA GLY A 40 -3.49 -16.71 -23.78
C GLY A 40 -2.11 -16.45 -24.40
N PHE A 41 -1.34 -15.55 -23.80
CA PHE A 41 -0.03 -15.10 -24.30
C PHE A 41 1.13 -15.55 -23.41
N GLU A 42 0.83 -16.17 -22.27
CA GLU A 42 1.81 -16.54 -21.26
C GLU A 42 2.49 -17.88 -21.60
N ASP A 43 3.72 -18.05 -21.13
CA ASP A 43 4.50 -19.28 -21.37
C ASP A 43 3.76 -20.52 -20.85
N SER A 44 3.07 -20.39 -19.71
CA SER A 44 2.24 -21.45 -19.13
C SER A 44 1.11 -21.86 -20.08
N TYR A 45 0.45 -20.91 -20.75
CA TYR A 45 -0.66 -21.18 -21.66
C TYR A 45 -0.17 -21.75 -23.00
N LEU A 46 0.87 -21.13 -23.59
CA LEU A 46 1.41 -21.50 -24.89
C LEU A 46 2.03 -22.90 -24.87
N ASN A 47 2.62 -23.31 -23.75
CA ASN A 47 3.24 -24.62 -23.58
C ASN A 47 2.30 -25.69 -22.99
N THR A 48 1.05 -25.34 -22.65
CA THR A 48 0.04 -26.31 -22.16
C THR A 48 -0.88 -26.75 -23.31
N PRO A 49 -1.08 -28.08 -23.52
CA PRO A 49 -2.02 -28.60 -24.52
C PRO A 49 -3.44 -28.05 -24.32
N GLU A 50 -4.17 -27.79 -25.40
CA GLU A 50 -5.49 -27.14 -25.34
C GLU A 50 -6.48 -27.83 -24.39
N ALA A 51 -6.49 -29.16 -24.37
CA ALA A 51 -7.35 -29.98 -23.50
C ALA A 51 -7.05 -29.82 -21.99
N GLU A 52 -5.87 -29.33 -21.63
CA GLU A 52 -5.41 -29.16 -20.24
C GLU A 52 -5.48 -27.71 -19.77
N ARG A 53 -5.81 -26.77 -20.65
CA ARG A 53 -5.89 -25.34 -20.32
C ARG A 53 -7.09 -25.07 -19.42
N THR A 54 -6.81 -24.53 -18.23
CA THR A 54 -7.86 -24.19 -17.25
C THR A 54 -8.33 -22.73 -17.35
N GLY A 55 -7.58 -21.89 -18.07
CA GLY A 55 -7.76 -20.43 -18.10
C GLY A 55 -7.20 -19.70 -16.87
N TRP A 56 -6.50 -20.42 -15.99
CA TRP A 56 -5.92 -19.92 -14.76
C TRP A 56 -4.56 -20.56 -14.50
N GLU A 57 -3.66 -19.80 -13.88
CA GLU A 57 -2.43 -20.37 -13.34
C GLU A 57 -2.72 -21.34 -12.20
N ASN A 58 -1.81 -22.30 -12.01
CA ASN A 58 -1.79 -23.08 -10.77
C ASN A 58 -1.62 -22.16 -9.57
N LEU A 59 -2.19 -22.55 -8.43
CA LEU A 59 -2.10 -21.76 -7.20
C LEU A 59 -0.64 -21.72 -6.70
N GLN A 60 -0.09 -20.51 -6.53
CA GLN A 60 1.28 -20.27 -6.10
C GLN A 60 1.32 -19.64 -4.70
N GLU A 61 2.36 -19.92 -3.91
CA GLU A 61 2.60 -19.22 -2.63
C GLU A 61 3.16 -17.83 -2.92
N LEU A 62 2.60 -16.80 -2.28
CA LEU A 62 3.10 -15.43 -2.38
C LEU A 62 4.33 -15.28 -1.48
N GLU A 63 5.46 -14.91 -2.07
CA GLU A 63 6.73 -14.80 -1.33
C GLU A 63 6.83 -13.47 -0.58
N PHE A 64 7.06 -13.55 0.73
CA PHE A 64 7.31 -12.40 1.62
C PHE A 64 8.76 -12.40 2.14
N PRO A 65 9.25 -11.23 2.63
CA PRO A 65 10.59 -11.09 3.21
C PRO A 65 11.00 -12.19 4.21
N LYS A 66 12.21 -12.71 3.99
CA LYS A 66 12.87 -13.78 4.77
C LYS A 66 14.39 -13.60 4.79
N GLU A 67 14.86 -12.38 4.58
CA GLU A 67 16.27 -12.03 4.50
C GLU A 67 16.98 -12.32 5.84
N GLU A 68 18.19 -12.87 5.75
CA GLU A 68 18.98 -13.28 6.93
C GLU A 68 19.36 -12.10 7.82
N LYS A 69 19.56 -10.91 7.23
CA LYS A 69 20.05 -9.71 7.92
C LYS A 69 19.19 -8.51 7.60
N ASP A 70 19.06 -7.64 8.58
CA ASP A 70 18.48 -6.31 8.37
C ASP A 70 19.51 -5.36 7.77
N ASP A 71 19.02 -4.35 7.08
CA ASP A 71 19.82 -3.23 6.64
C ASP A 71 19.94 -2.19 7.77
N GLN A 72 21.10 -2.16 8.42
CA GLN A 72 21.34 -1.23 9.53
C GLN A 72 21.26 0.24 9.09
N SER A 73 21.67 0.55 7.85
CA SER A 73 21.61 1.93 7.34
C SER A 73 20.16 2.43 7.20
N VAL A 74 19.24 1.51 6.88
CA VAL A 74 17.81 1.80 6.86
C VAL A 74 17.29 1.97 8.29
N ILE A 75 17.60 1.04 9.20
CA ILE A 75 17.16 1.13 10.60
C ILE A 75 17.60 2.44 11.25
N ASP A 76 18.86 2.84 11.05
CA ASP A 76 19.42 4.07 11.63
C ASP A 76 18.69 5.31 11.10
N LYS A 77 18.41 5.35 9.79
CA LYS A 77 17.65 6.43 9.17
C LYS A 77 16.20 6.48 9.64
N GLU A 78 15.51 5.33 9.66
CA GLU A 78 14.13 5.24 10.14
C GLU A 78 14.01 5.63 11.62
N LYS A 79 14.99 5.28 12.45
CA LYS A 79 15.01 5.71 13.86
C LYS A 79 15.19 7.22 14.01
N ALA A 80 15.91 7.86 13.07
CA ALA A 80 16.12 9.30 13.11
C ALA A 80 14.92 10.10 12.56
N GLU A 81 14.27 9.58 11.53
CA GLU A 81 13.28 10.31 10.72
C GLU A 81 11.83 9.82 10.90
N LEU A 82 11.62 8.54 11.25
CA LEU A 82 10.31 7.87 11.25
C LEU A 82 9.88 7.39 12.64
N THR A 83 10.30 8.08 13.69
CA THR A 83 9.81 7.86 15.06
C THR A 83 9.08 9.09 15.59
N ASP A 84 8.09 8.87 16.44
CA ASP A 84 7.42 9.93 17.18
C ASP A 84 8.32 10.52 18.29
N GLN A 85 7.76 11.47 19.03
CA GLN A 85 8.44 12.18 20.13
C GLN A 85 8.89 11.24 21.27
N ASN A 86 8.27 10.07 21.38
CA ASN A 86 8.60 9.05 22.39
C ASN A 86 9.56 7.97 21.84
N GLY A 87 10.01 8.12 20.59
CA GLY A 87 10.85 7.13 19.91
C GLY A 87 10.09 5.91 19.38
N ALA A 88 8.75 5.93 19.36
CA ALA A 88 7.96 4.87 18.77
C ALA A 88 7.94 5.03 17.25
N PHE A 89 8.16 3.94 16.51
CA PHE A 89 8.11 4.00 15.04
C PHE A 89 6.73 4.40 14.53
N ILE A 90 6.74 5.25 13.51
CA ILE A 90 5.58 5.64 12.70
C ILE A 90 5.47 4.64 11.54
N LEU A 91 6.58 4.44 10.82
CA LEU A 91 6.78 3.42 9.79
C LEU A 91 8.10 2.69 10.06
N LYS A 92 8.19 1.42 9.62
CA LYS A 92 9.43 0.64 9.73
C LYS A 92 9.57 -0.39 8.62
N SER A 93 10.79 -0.57 8.11
CA SER A 93 11.15 -1.66 7.21
C SER A 93 11.33 -3.00 7.95
N ARG A 94 10.70 -4.05 7.45
CA ARG A 94 10.74 -5.40 8.02
C ARG A 94 11.25 -6.41 6.98
N TYR A 95 12.42 -6.98 7.25
CA TYR A 95 13.12 -7.92 6.36
C TYR A 95 12.79 -9.39 6.62
N ARG A 96 11.96 -9.68 7.63
CA ARG A 96 11.54 -11.04 8.01
C ARG A 96 10.07 -11.02 8.39
N THR A 97 9.19 -11.22 7.41
CA THR A 97 7.73 -11.16 7.58
C THR A 97 6.96 -12.34 6.98
N HIS A 98 7.67 -13.33 6.41
CA HIS A 98 7.10 -14.55 5.83
C HIS A 98 6.22 -15.38 6.80
N THR A 99 6.41 -15.22 8.11
CA THR A 99 5.61 -15.88 9.15
C THR A 99 4.68 -14.92 9.91
N GLU A 100 4.65 -13.64 9.52
CA GLU A 100 4.06 -12.58 10.35
C GLU A 100 2.63 -12.21 9.96
N THR A 101 2.09 -12.79 8.90
CA THR A 101 0.70 -12.56 8.48
C THR A 101 -0.28 -13.22 9.47
N ALA A 102 -1.28 -12.47 9.92
CA ALA A 102 -2.40 -13.01 10.69
C ALA A 102 -3.40 -13.75 9.79
N VAL A 103 -4.17 -14.67 10.37
CA VAL A 103 -5.32 -15.32 9.70
C VAL A 103 -6.46 -14.30 9.62
N ALA A 104 -6.44 -13.47 8.58
CA ALA A 104 -7.37 -12.38 8.35
C ALA A 104 -7.49 -12.07 6.84
N PRO A 105 -8.58 -11.39 6.41
CA PRO A 105 -8.65 -10.85 5.06
C PRO A 105 -7.48 -9.92 4.76
N VAL A 106 -6.98 -10.00 3.52
CA VAL A 106 -6.03 -9.03 2.97
C VAL A 106 -6.73 -8.10 2.00
N GLN A 107 -6.14 -6.93 1.77
CA GLN A 107 -6.57 -6.03 0.71
C GLN A 107 -5.47 -5.86 -0.33
N ALA A 108 -5.81 -6.17 -1.58
CA ALA A 108 -4.94 -5.90 -2.72
C ALA A 108 -5.37 -4.60 -3.41
N ILE A 109 -4.41 -3.71 -3.66
CA ILE A 109 -4.63 -2.48 -4.42
C ILE A 109 -3.73 -2.50 -5.65
N SER A 110 -4.32 -2.40 -6.84
CA SER A 110 -3.59 -2.17 -8.09
C SER A 110 -3.40 -0.68 -8.28
N ALA A 111 -2.18 -0.20 -8.18
CA ALA A 111 -1.86 1.22 -8.36
C ALA A 111 -0.39 1.41 -8.71
N LEU A 112 -0.05 2.53 -9.35
CA LEU A 112 1.35 2.96 -9.56
C LEU A 112 2.24 1.87 -10.19
N GLY A 113 1.70 1.04 -11.09
CA GLY A 113 2.43 -0.07 -11.73
C GLY A 113 2.74 -1.27 -10.82
N HIS A 114 2.08 -1.39 -9.66
CA HIS A 114 2.28 -2.48 -8.71
C HIS A 114 0.96 -3.00 -8.15
N ILE A 115 1.02 -4.21 -7.59
CA ILE A 115 0.01 -4.73 -6.67
C ILE A 115 0.53 -4.57 -5.25
N TYR A 116 -0.16 -3.75 -4.46
CA TYR A 116 0.09 -3.57 -3.04
C TYR A 116 -0.75 -4.58 -2.26
N ILE A 117 -0.11 -5.36 -1.38
CA ILE A 117 -0.79 -6.29 -0.49
C ILE A 117 -0.73 -5.74 0.93
N PHE A 118 -1.87 -5.25 1.40
CA PHE A 118 -2.07 -4.83 2.77
C PHE A 118 -2.57 -6.01 3.60
N ARG A 119 -1.88 -6.31 4.70
CA ARG A 119 -2.19 -7.45 5.57
C ARG A 119 -1.99 -7.11 7.04
N GLN A 120 -2.84 -7.68 7.89
CA GLN A 120 -2.66 -7.58 9.34
C GLN A 120 -1.49 -8.48 9.78
N SER A 121 -0.59 -7.94 10.60
CA SER A 121 0.45 -8.71 11.27
C SER A 121 -0.11 -9.50 12.46
N LYS A 122 0.62 -10.53 12.91
CA LYS A 122 0.33 -11.25 14.17
C LYS A 122 0.42 -10.37 15.41
N SER A 123 1.12 -9.23 15.32
CA SER A 123 1.15 -8.19 16.36
C SER A 123 0.09 -7.10 16.17
N ASN A 124 -0.90 -7.32 15.30
CA ASN A 124 -2.04 -6.43 15.05
C ASN A 124 -1.66 -5.04 14.51
N THR A 125 -0.56 -4.96 13.75
CA THR A 125 -0.15 -3.78 12.94
C THR A 125 -0.44 -4.02 11.46
N LEU A 126 -0.38 -2.98 10.64
CA LEU A 126 -0.59 -3.09 9.19
C LEU A 126 0.74 -3.25 8.45
N LEU A 127 0.85 -4.30 7.64
CA LEU A 127 1.99 -4.60 6.78
C LEU A 127 1.62 -4.37 5.32
N VAL A 128 2.58 -3.86 4.53
CA VAL A 128 2.43 -3.59 3.11
C VAL A 128 3.62 -4.11 2.33
N ASP A 129 3.34 -4.87 1.29
CA ASP A 129 4.33 -5.41 0.37
C ASP A 129 3.91 -5.05 -1.06
N ARG A 130 4.90 -4.78 -1.93
CA ARG A 130 4.66 -4.46 -3.35
C ARG A 130 5.16 -5.56 -4.26
N PHE A 131 4.32 -5.89 -5.24
CA PHE A 131 4.61 -6.91 -6.24
C PHE A 131 4.47 -6.35 -7.64
N VAL A 132 5.34 -6.81 -8.53
CA VAL A 132 5.24 -6.63 -9.97
C VAL A 132 4.69 -7.93 -10.55
N LEU A 133 3.60 -7.84 -11.32
CA LEU A 133 3.08 -8.97 -12.07
C LEU A 133 3.89 -9.12 -13.36
N ASP A 134 4.58 -10.24 -13.51
CA ASP A 134 5.24 -10.58 -14.76
C ASP A 134 4.21 -11.01 -15.81
N GLY A 135 4.05 -10.21 -16.86
CA GLY A 135 3.07 -10.46 -17.91
C GLY A 135 3.31 -11.74 -18.73
N MET A 136 4.55 -12.25 -18.78
CA MET A 136 4.92 -13.46 -19.53
C MET A 136 4.75 -14.73 -18.70
N THR A 137 5.08 -14.67 -17.40
CA THR A 137 5.06 -15.84 -16.51
C THR A 137 3.87 -15.88 -15.55
N ASN A 138 3.08 -14.80 -15.48
CA ASN A 138 2.00 -14.59 -14.51
C ASN A 138 2.46 -14.71 -13.04
N LYS A 139 3.75 -14.50 -12.78
CA LYS A 139 4.31 -14.55 -11.43
C LYS A 139 4.28 -13.17 -10.77
N LEU A 140 3.81 -13.11 -9.53
CA LEU A 140 3.99 -11.96 -8.65
C LEU A 140 5.40 -11.98 -8.08
N ASN A 141 6.25 -11.09 -8.57
CA ASN A 141 7.62 -10.92 -8.10
C ASN A 141 7.68 -9.79 -7.08
N ARG A 142 8.37 -10.01 -5.96
CA ARG A 142 8.66 -8.94 -4.99
C ARG A 142 9.37 -7.78 -5.69
N LYS A 143 9.01 -6.56 -5.34
CA LYS A 143 9.67 -5.36 -5.87
C LYS A 143 11.16 -5.39 -5.53
N LEU A 144 12.00 -5.15 -6.53
CA LEU A 144 13.44 -4.96 -6.35
C LEU A 144 13.72 -3.56 -5.79
N GLU A 145 14.78 -3.44 -5.01
CA GLU A 145 15.29 -2.14 -4.57
C GLU A 145 16.77 -1.98 -4.89
N VAL A 146 17.24 -0.74 -4.88
CA VAL A 146 18.63 -0.40 -5.15
C VAL A 146 19.39 -0.25 -3.84
N ARG A 147 20.54 -0.93 -3.73
CA ARG A 147 21.46 -0.84 -2.59
C ARG A 147 22.91 -0.79 -3.06
N PHE A 148 23.81 -0.45 -2.14
CA PHE A 148 25.25 -0.58 -2.37
C PHE A 148 25.64 -2.06 -2.46
N LYS A 149 26.24 -2.46 -3.59
CA LYS A 149 26.52 -3.86 -3.96
C LYS A 149 27.31 -4.66 -2.92
N ARG A 150 28.33 -4.03 -2.33
CA ARG A 150 29.31 -4.67 -1.45
C ARG A 150 28.90 -4.57 0.01
N SER A 151 28.46 -3.40 0.47
CA SER A 151 27.95 -3.26 1.85
C SER A 151 26.59 -3.95 2.04
N LYS A 152 25.84 -4.15 0.95
CA LYS A 152 24.45 -4.64 0.93
C LYS A 152 23.48 -3.71 1.68
N GLN A 153 23.87 -2.45 1.84
CA GLN A 153 23.13 -1.41 2.56
C GLN A 153 22.55 -0.36 1.60
N LYS A 154 21.37 0.18 1.91
CA LYS A 154 20.63 1.13 1.08
C LYS A 154 21.23 2.54 1.13
N HIS A 155 21.72 2.97 2.29
CA HIS A 155 22.10 4.36 2.52
C HIS A 155 23.58 4.57 2.84
N THR A 156 24.37 3.50 3.00
CA THR A 156 25.77 3.63 3.39
C THR A 156 26.67 2.70 2.57
N PRO A 157 27.63 3.25 1.81
CA PRO A 157 28.60 2.43 1.09
C PRO A 157 29.59 1.77 2.06
N THR A 158 30.36 0.81 1.56
CA THR A 158 31.45 0.20 2.32
C THR A 158 32.50 1.24 2.76
N LYS A 159 33.01 1.09 3.99
CA LYS A 159 34.07 1.96 4.54
C LYS A 159 35.45 1.69 3.92
N ASN A 160 35.60 0.61 3.17
CA ASN A 160 36.88 0.17 2.61
C ASN A 160 37.17 0.75 1.21
N MET A 161 36.40 1.74 0.76
CA MET A 161 36.69 2.47 -0.47
C MET A 161 37.97 3.29 -0.29
N ASN A 162 38.95 3.09 -1.16
CA ASN A 162 40.22 3.80 -1.10
C ASN A 162 40.73 4.21 -2.48
N LYS A 163 41.44 5.34 -2.54
CA LYS A 163 42.12 5.79 -3.77
C LYS A 163 43.48 5.11 -3.83
N GLY A 164 43.71 4.30 -4.86
CA GLY A 164 45.00 3.67 -5.13
C GLY A 164 46.06 4.71 -5.51
N SER A 165 47.33 4.29 -5.49
CA SER A 165 48.50 5.12 -5.81
C SER A 165 48.43 5.81 -7.17
N ASN A 166 47.69 5.22 -8.11
CA ASN A 166 47.53 5.72 -9.48
C ASN A 166 46.29 6.63 -9.64
N GLY A 167 45.66 7.02 -8.54
CA GLY A 167 44.45 7.83 -8.52
C GLY A 167 43.16 7.07 -8.82
N VAL A 168 43.24 5.78 -9.14
CA VAL A 168 42.10 4.88 -9.39
C VAL A 168 41.43 4.50 -8.06
N LEU A 169 40.11 4.61 -8.00
CA LEU A 169 39.34 4.15 -6.84
C LEU A 169 39.28 2.61 -6.82
N ASN A 170 39.72 2.02 -5.71
CA ASN A 170 39.64 0.59 -5.44
C ASN A 170 38.47 0.31 -4.50
N ASN A 171 37.94 -0.92 -4.55
CA ASN A 171 36.82 -1.38 -3.73
C ASN A 171 35.58 -0.48 -3.81
N ILE A 172 35.32 0.10 -4.98
CA ILE A 172 34.13 0.93 -5.21
C ILE A 172 32.89 0.12 -4.90
N ASP A 173 32.03 0.72 -4.08
CA ASP A 173 30.71 0.20 -3.75
C ASP A 173 29.68 1.07 -4.47
N THR A 174 29.18 0.55 -5.59
CA THR A 174 28.21 1.24 -6.44
C THR A 174 26.79 0.81 -6.08
N LEU A 175 25.80 1.59 -6.50
CA LEU A 175 24.39 1.22 -6.38
C LEU A 175 23.99 0.25 -7.48
N ASP A 176 23.22 -0.78 -7.13
CA ASP A 176 22.68 -1.79 -8.06
C ASP A 176 21.48 -2.49 -7.39
N PHE A 177 20.67 -3.20 -8.18
CA PHE A 177 19.61 -4.09 -7.68
C PHE A 177 20.12 -5.51 -7.40
N ARG A 178 21.41 -5.77 -7.66
CA ARG A 178 22.11 -7.01 -7.30
C ARG A 178 23.31 -6.76 -6.41
N ASP A 179 23.59 -7.67 -5.49
CA ASP A 179 24.82 -7.66 -4.71
C ASP A 179 26.05 -8.06 -5.54
N ALA A 180 27.23 -8.05 -4.92
CA ALA A 180 28.48 -8.47 -5.55
C ALA A 180 28.50 -9.95 -5.97
N ASP A 181 27.62 -10.78 -5.42
CA ASP A 181 27.48 -12.22 -5.69
C ASP A 181 26.40 -12.49 -6.77
N GLY A 182 25.71 -11.44 -7.25
CA GLY A 182 24.65 -11.51 -8.26
C GLY A 182 23.24 -11.72 -7.71
N ASN A 183 23.07 -11.81 -6.39
CA ASN A 183 21.77 -11.97 -5.75
C ASN A 183 20.98 -10.66 -5.77
N PHE A 184 19.68 -10.75 -5.98
CA PHE A 184 18.80 -9.59 -6.00
C PHE A 184 18.59 -8.98 -4.61
N PHE A 185 18.52 -7.65 -4.56
CA PHE A 185 17.96 -6.91 -3.43
C PHE A 185 16.46 -6.74 -3.63
N TYR A 186 15.69 -7.23 -2.67
CA TYR A 186 14.24 -7.07 -2.64
C TYR A 186 13.85 -6.06 -1.58
N GLU A 187 12.80 -5.29 -1.88
CA GLU A 187 12.18 -4.37 -0.94
C GLU A 187 11.70 -5.11 0.31
N PRO A 188 11.95 -4.57 1.52
CA PRO A 188 11.37 -5.09 2.76
C PRO A 188 9.86 -4.81 2.82
N THR A 189 9.15 -5.53 3.69
CA THR A 189 7.78 -5.17 4.04
C THR A 189 7.80 -3.81 4.76
N THR A 190 6.93 -2.89 4.36
CA THR A 190 6.69 -1.66 5.11
C THR A 190 5.64 -1.92 6.18
N GLU A 191 5.99 -1.72 7.45
CA GLU A 191 5.05 -1.76 8.58
C GLU A 191 4.56 -0.35 8.91
N LEU A 192 3.25 -0.11 8.82
CA LEU A 192 2.62 1.10 9.33
C LEU A 192 2.31 0.93 10.82
N CYS A 193 3.29 1.16 11.68
CA CYS A 193 3.18 1.03 13.14
C CYS A 193 2.09 1.94 13.74
N LEU A 194 1.80 3.05 13.06
CA LEU A 194 0.75 3.99 13.41
C LEU A 194 -0.67 3.42 13.21
N VAL A 195 -0.85 2.37 12.39
CA VAL A 195 -2.11 1.60 12.26
C VAL A 195 -1.93 0.33 13.08
N ASN A 196 -2.48 0.31 14.29
CA ASN A 196 -2.26 -0.75 15.27
C ASN A 196 -3.56 -1.18 15.93
N ASN A 197 -3.48 -2.22 16.77
CA ASN A 197 -4.64 -2.86 17.39
C ASN A 197 -5.69 -3.29 16.35
N LEU A 198 -5.26 -3.71 15.16
CA LEU A 198 -6.16 -4.21 14.12
C LEU A 198 -6.95 -5.42 14.61
N HIS A 199 -8.22 -5.47 14.25
CA HIS A 199 -9.10 -6.59 14.56
C HIS A 199 -9.40 -7.40 13.30
N LYS A 200 -8.94 -8.65 13.21
CA LYS A 200 -9.40 -9.63 12.20
C LYS A 200 -9.47 -9.10 10.75
N GLY A 201 -8.52 -8.26 10.34
CA GLY A 201 -8.49 -7.66 9.01
C GLY A 201 -9.58 -6.64 8.73
N TRP A 202 -10.19 -6.05 9.76
CA TRP A 202 -11.22 -5.02 9.64
C TRP A 202 -10.58 -3.67 9.33
N PHE A 203 -10.04 -3.57 8.12
CA PHE A 203 -9.52 -2.34 7.56
C PHE A 203 -9.88 -2.24 6.08
N SER A 204 -9.91 -1.01 5.55
CA SER A 204 -10.04 -0.74 4.13
C SER A 204 -9.08 0.34 3.67
N VAL A 205 -8.48 0.13 2.51
CA VAL A 205 -7.48 1.02 1.92
C VAL A 205 -7.97 1.53 0.57
N VAL A 206 -7.83 2.81 0.33
CA VAL A 206 -8.11 3.46 -0.96
C VAL A 206 -6.95 4.39 -1.28
N LEU A 207 -6.55 4.43 -2.55
CA LEU A 207 -5.62 5.41 -3.08
C LEU A 207 -6.40 6.40 -3.95
N VAL A 208 -6.37 7.68 -3.60
CA VAL A 208 -7.06 8.72 -4.36
C VAL A 208 -6.04 9.62 -5.07
N PRO A 209 -6.32 10.09 -6.30
CA PRO A 209 -5.46 11.05 -6.98
C PRO A 209 -5.58 12.44 -6.33
N THR A 210 -4.57 13.28 -6.55
CA THR A 210 -4.65 14.72 -6.28
C THR A 210 -4.68 15.49 -7.61
N ILE A 211 -4.77 16.82 -7.53
CA ILE A 211 -4.66 17.72 -8.71
C ILE A 211 -3.22 17.84 -9.22
N GLU A 212 -2.23 17.50 -8.38
CA GLU A 212 -0.83 17.42 -8.79
C GLU A 212 -0.64 16.09 -9.55
N ASN A 213 -0.05 16.17 -10.74
CA ASN A 213 0.15 14.98 -11.55
C ASN A 213 1.02 13.93 -10.84
N ASP A 214 0.67 12.66 -11.00
CA ASP A 214 1.32 11.49 -10.38
C ASP A 214 1.36 11.50 -8.84
N VAL A 215 0.69 12.45 -8.20
CA VAL A 215 0.58 12.53 -6.74
C VAL A 215 -0.74 11.94 -6.28
N HIS A 216 -0.65 11.09 -5.27
CA HIS A 216 -1.81 10.40 -4.72
C HIS A 216 -1.78 10.43 -3.19
N ARG A 217 -2.88 9.97 -2.59
CA ARG A 217 -3.03 9.93 -1.15
C ARG A 217 -3.72 8.64 -0.72
N TRP A 218 -3.07 7.93 0.20
CA TRP A 218 -3.61 6.76 0.86
C TRP A 218 -4.62 7.18 1.92
N HIS A 219 -5.78 6.55 1.92
CA HIS A 219 -6.74 6.56 3.02
C HIS A 219 -6.89 5.15 3.54
N ILE A 220 -6.54 4.96 4.81
CA ILE A 220 -6.60 3.69 5.52
C ILE A 220 -7.61 3.85 6.64
N PHE A 221 -8.75 3.20 6.50
CA PHE A 221 -9.76 3.08 7.54
C PHE A 221 -9.51 1.78 8.29
N ALA A 222 -9.40 1.80 9.61
CA ALA A 222 -9.10 0.62 10.40
C ALA A 222 -9.92 0.60 11.68
N TYR A 223 -10.59 -0.52 11.97
CA TYR A 223 -11.20 -0.71 13.27
C TYR A 223 -10.13 -1.08 14.30
N ASN A 224 -10.00 -0.24 15.32
CA ASN A 224 -9.05 -0.42 16.40
C ASN A 224 -9.73 -1.16 17.56
N SER A 225 -9.28 -2.38 17.85
CA SER A 225 -9.89 -3.26 18.84
C SER A 225 -9.80 -2.72 20.28
N LYS A 226 -8.86 -1.81 20.54
CA LYS A 226 -8.65 -1.23 21.87
C LYS A 226 -9.55 -0.02 22.10
N THR A 227 -9.70 0.85 21.10
CA THR A 227 -10.56 2.03 21.18
C THR A 227 -12.01 1.73 20.82
N GLN A 228 -12.24 0.59 20.14
CA GLN A 228 -13.53 0.18 19.57
C GLN A 228 -14.10 1.20 18.57
N LYS A 229 -13.23 1.95 17.90
CA LYS A 229 -13.60 2.97 16.91
C LYS A 229 -12.92 2.69 15.57
N VAL A 230 -13.47 3.27 14.51
CA VAL A 230 -12.78 3.31 13.21
C VAL A 230 -11.84 4.49 13.20
N GLU A 231 -10.58 4.23 12.92
CA GLU A 231 -9.52 5.22 12.80
C GLU A 231 -9.18 5.38 11.31
N LEU A 232 -9.28 6.61 10.82
CA LEU A 232 -8.81 7.00 9.50
C LEU A 232 -7.39 7.52 9.62
N THR A 233 -6.45 6.86 8.94
CA THR A 233 -5.12 7.38 8.68
C THR A 233 -5.02 7.77 7.21
N THR A 234 -4.57 8.99 6.97
CA THR A 234 -4.36 9.52 5.62
C THR A 234 -2.90 9.92 5.44
N ILE A 235 -2.26 9.46 4.37
CA ILE A 235 -0.82 9.68 4.11
C ILE A 235 -0.60 9.91 2.61
N ARG A 236 0.21 10.89 2.23
CA ARG A 236 0.55 11.14 0.81
C ARG A 236 1.43 9.98 0.27
N THR A 237 1.38 9.70 -1.01
CA THR A 237 2.37 8.83 -1.65
C THR A 237 3.75 9.48 -1.68
N SER A 238 4.80 8.71 -1.39
CA SER A 238 6.17 9.14 -1.70
C SER A 238 6.47 9.04 -3.18
N GLU A 239 7.60 9.60 -3.64
CA GLU A 239 8.09 9.46 -5.02
C GLU A 239 8.25 7.98 -5.43
N GLU A 240 8.66 7.14 -4.47
CA GLU A 240 8.78 5.70 -4.65
C GLU A 240 7.42 4.98 -4.62
N GLY A 241 6.30 5.67 -4.45
CA GLY A 241 4.96 5.09 -4.39
C GLY A 241 4.60 4.42 -3.06
N LEU A 242 5.32 4.71 -1.96
CA LEU A 242 4.99 4.23 -0.61
C LEU A 242 4.28 5.35 0.18
N PHE A 243 4.84 5.77 1.31
CA PHE A 243 4.22 6.69 2.26
C PHE A 243 5.16 7.87 2.54
N GLU A 244 4.74 9.08 2.19
CA GLU A 244 5.43 10.32 2.57
C GLU A 244 4.82 10.86 3.86
N VAL A 245 5.63 10.86 4.93
CA VAL A 245 5.18 11.22 6.28
C VAL A 245 5.46 12.68 6.63
N LYS A 246 6.29 13.37 5.83
CA LYS A 246 6.64 14.76 6.07
C LYS A 246 5.51 15.70 5.66
N ASP A 247 5.36 16.76 6.44
CA ASP A 247 4.46 17.86 6.09
C ASP A 247 4.95 18.52 4.80
N TYR A 248 4.01 19.03 4.00
CA TYR A 248 4.33 19.72 2.75
C TYR A 248 3.44 20.95 2.58
N THR A 249 3.85 21.84 1.69
CA THR A 249 3.13 23.07 1.40
C THR A 249 2.65 23.05 -0.04
N ILE A 250 1.37 23.38 -0.25
CA ILE A 250 0.81 23.68 -1.56
C ILE A 250 0.52 25.18 -1.66
N PHE A 251 0.39 25.68 -2.88
CA PHE A 251 -0.06 27.04 -3.13
C PHE A 251 -1.45 26.99 -3.73
N GLU A 252 -2.40 27.62 -3.05
CA GLU A 252 -3.78 27.72 -3.51
C GLU A 252 -4.02 29.12 -4.05
N GLU A 253 -4.71 29.22 -5.19
CA GLU A 253 -5.11 30.51 -5.75
C GLU A 253 -6.37 31.01 -5.06
N ILE A 254 -6.25 32.08 -4.30
CA ILE A 254 -7.36 32.75 -3.62
C ILE A 254 -7.35 34.21 -4.08
N ASN A 255 -8.40 34.64 -4.78
CA ASN A 255 -8.51 35.99 -5.34
C ASN A 255 -7.26 36.39 -6.15
N GLU A 256 -6.87 35.58 -7.13
CA GLU A 256 -5.69 35.79 -8.00
C GLU A 256 -4.33 35.83 -7.26
N THR A 257 -4.30 35.43 -5.98
CA THR A 257 -3.10 35.39 -5.15
C THR A 257 -2.78 33.96 -4.74
N LEU A 258 -1.53 33.53 -4.94
CA LEU A 258 -1.05 32.24 -4.45
C LEU A 258 -0.77 32.31 -2.95
N VAL A 259 -1.60 31.64 -2.16
CA VAL A 259 -1.47 31.55 -0.71
C VAL A 259 -0.92 30.18 -0.32
N PRO A 260 0.18 30.10 0.46
CA PRO A 260 0.70 28.83 0.91
C PRO A 260 -0.23 28.19 1.95
N ARG A 261 -0.61 26.93 1.74
CA ARG A 261 -1.30 26.09 2.73
C ARG A 261 -0.42 24.89 3.10
N GLN A 262 -0.09 24.78 4.37
CA GLN A 262 0.64 23.63 4.90
C GLN A 262 -0.33 22.46 5.15
N ILE A 263 0.04 21.28 4.68
CA ILE A 263 -0.70 20.04 4.83
C ILE A 263 0.16 19.05 5.59
N ALA A 264 -0.42 18.43 6.61
CA ALA A 264 0.27 17.41 7.38
C ALA A 264 0.56 16.16 6.54
N GLY A 265 1.75 15.59 6.68
CA GLY A 265 2.12 14.36 5.99
C GLY A 265 1.24 13.19 6.44
N ILE A 266 0.92 13.15 7.74
CA ILE A 266 0.00 12.19 8.35
C ILE A 266 -1.19 12.91 8.98
N ILE A 267 -2.39 12.57 8.51
CA ILE A 267 -3.64 13.03 9.11
C ILE A 267 -4.32 11.83 9.75
N LYS A 268 -4.59 11.91 11.06
CA LYS A 268 -5.38 10.92 11.78
C LYS A 268 -6.71 11.49 12.22
N ARG A 269 -7.77 10.69 12.06
CA ARG A 269 -9.11 11.01 12.53
C ARG A 269 -9.72 9.77 13.16
N THR A 270 -10.57 9.96 14.15
CA THR A 270 -11.38 8.89 14.73
C THR A 270 -12.83 9.13 14.36
N LEU A 271 -13.47 8.12 13.79
CA LEU A 271 -14.87 8.14 13.41
C LEU A 271 -15.67 7.50 14.54
N ASP A 272 -16.53 8.29 15.17
CA ASP A 272 -17.43 7.83 16.21
C ASP A 272 -18.80 7.51 15.61
N ILE A 273 -19.19 6.23 15.60
CA ILE A 273 -20.51 5.79 15.15
C ILE A 273 -21.37 5.58 16.39
N SER A 274 -21.73 6.71 16.99
CA SER A 274 -22.42 6.80 18.28
C SER A 274 -23.63 5.88 18.36
N GLY A 275 -23.73 5.17 19.49
CA GLY A 275 -24.90 4.33 19.80
C GLY A 275 -25.00 3.05 18.98
N THR A 276 -23.90 2.58 18.36
CA THR A 276 -23.84 1.32 17.62
C THR A 276 -22.58 0.55 17.96
N THR A 277 -22.58 -0.77 17.72
CA THR A 277 -21.39 -1.61 17.80
C THR A 277 -21.01 -2.10 16.41
N ILE A 278 -19.74 -2.04 16.05
CA ILE A 278 -19.25 -2.55 14.76
C ILE A 278 -19.17 -4.06 14.82
N THR A 279 -19.80 -4.73 13.84
CA THR A 279 -20.02 -6.19 13.86
C THR A 279 -19.20 -6.96 12.84
N ASN A 280 -18.63 -6.27 11.83
CA ASN A 280 -17.83 -6.91 10.79
C ASN A 280 -16.81 -5.93 10.16
N GLY A 281 -16.01 -6.44 9.23
CA GLY A 281 -15.07 -5.65 8.43
C GLY A 281 -15.76 -4.55 7.63
N LEU A 282 -15.08 -3.42 7.50
CA LEU A 282 -15.53 -2.24 6.76
C LEU A 282 -14.98 -2.23 5.33
N THR A 283 -15.65 -1.49 4.44
CA THR A 283 -15.19 -1.31 3.06
C THR A 283 -15.26 0.16 2.67
N ALA A 284 -14.27 0.63 1.93
CA ALA A 284 -14.20 1.97 1.37
C ALA A 284 -14.13 1.89 -0.16
N THR A 285 -14.88 2.75 -0.84
CA THR A 285 -15.00 2.75 -2.30
C THR A 285 -14.92 4.16 -2.82
N GLN A 286 -13.95 4.40 -3.70
CA GLN A 286 -13.88 5.63 -4.49
C GLN A 286 -14.83 5.51 -5.68
N TYR A 287 -15.52 6.60 -6.01
CA TYR A 287 -16.39 6.67 -7.17
C TYR A 287 -16.47 8.09 -7.72
N ASP A 288 -16.78 8.21 -9.00
CA ASP A 288 -16.93 9.49 -9.70
C ASP A 288 -18.41 9.84 -9.87
N LEU A 289 -18.74 11.10 -9.60
CA LEU A 289 -20.00 11.70 -9.99
C LEU A 289 -19.86 12.22 -11.43
N GLN A 290 -20.91 12.00 -12.22
CA GLN A 290 -20.97 12.44 -13.61
C GLN A 290 -22.27 13.21 -13.83
N GLN A 291 -22.21 14.20 -14.72
CA GLN A 291 -23.38 14.96 -15.16
C GLN A 291 -23.34 15.11 -16.68
N GLU A 292 -24.50 15.01 -17.31
CA GLU A 292 -24.64 15.30 -18.73
C GLU A 292 -24.42 16.80 -18.98
N GLN A 293 -23.51 17.12 -19.88
CA GLN A 293 -23.25 18.47 -20.35
C GLN A 293 -23.14 18.50 -21.87
N GLN A 294 -23.63 19.59 -22.46
CA GLN A 294 -23.49 19.81 -23.89
C GLN A 294 -22.07 20.29 -24.21
N THR A 295 -21.39 19.61 -25.12
CA THR A 295 -20.06 20.00 -25.58
C THR A 295 -20.14 21.17 -26.56
N GLN A 296 -18.98 21.73 -26.92
CA GLN A 296 -18.89 22.77 -27.96
C GLN A 296 -19.40 22.29 -29.34
N SER A 297 -19.42 20.98 -29.59
CA SER A 297 -19.99 20.39 -30.82
C SER A 297 -21.52 20.21 -30.76
N GLY A 298 -22.16 20.53 -29.65
CA GLY A 298 -23.60 20.38 -29.45
C GLY A 298 -24.05 18.99 -29.00
N GLU A 299 -23.12 18.05 -28.84
CA GLU A 299 -23.38 16.68 -28.36
C GLU A 299 -23.48 16.65 -26.83
N MET A 300 -24.34 15.78 -26.30
CA MET A 300 -24.41 15.53 -24.85
C MET A 300 -23.34 14.50 -24.46
N GLN A 301 -22.51 14.84 -23.48
CA GLN A 301 -21.53 13.92 -22.92
C GLN A 301 -21.63 13.89 -21.39
N LEU A 302 -21.43 12.71 -20.80
CA LEU A 302 -21.28 12.57 -19.35
C LEU A 302 -19.88 13.04 -18.95
N LEU A 303 -19.81 14.19 -18.28
CA LEU A 303 -18.57 14.74 -17.76
C LEU A 303 -18.46 14.47 -16.27
N LYS A 304 -17.26 14.04 -15.84
CA LYS A 304 -16.93 13.89 -14.43
C LYS A 304 -17.01 15.25 -13.73
N THR A 305 -17.78 15.33 -12.65
CA THR A 305 -17.97 16.56 -11.88
C THR A 305 -17.22 16.53 -10.55
N ALA A 306 -17.15 15.39 -9.88
CA ALA A 306 -16.43 15.23 -8.62
C ALA A 306 -16.03 13.78 -8.36
N THR A 307 -14.93 13.58 -7.65
CA THR A 307 -14.58 12.28 -7.05
C THR A 307 -15.07 12.24 -5.61
N ARG A 308 -15.64 11.12 -5.17
CA ARG A 308 -16.14 10.88 -3.81
C ARG A 308 -15.55 9.59 -3.25
N LEU A 309 -15.55 9.48 -1.93
CA LEU A 309 -15.21 8.25 -1.21
C LEU A 309 -16.34 7.88 -0.27
N MET A 310 -16.92 6.69 -0.45
CA MET A 310 -17.91 6.14 0.46
C MET A 310 -17.27 5.09 1.37
N LEU A 311 -17.51 5.18 2.66
CA LEU A 311 -17.13 4.20 3.67
C LEU A 311 -18.40 3.53 4.20
N ALA A 312 -18.47 2.21 4.12
CA ALA A 312 -19.56 1.40 4.65
C ALA A 312 -19.07 0.56 5.83
N ILE A 313 -19.76 0.66 6.96
CA ILE A 313 -19.40 0.04 8.24
C ILE A 313 -20.57 -0.79 8.75
N PRO A 314 -20.46 -2.12 8.78
CA PRO A 314 -21.47 -3.00 9.37
C PRO A 314 -21.57 -2.79 10.89
N THR A 315 -22.79 -2.59 11.38
CA THR A 315 -23.10 -2.42 12.80
C THR A 315 -24.19 -3.38 13.26
N ASP A 316 -24.45 -3.42 14.55
CA ASP A 316 -25.57 -4.13 15.16
C ASP A 316 -26.95 -3.56 14.78
N LYS A 317 -26.99 -2.36 14.18
CA LYS A 317 -28.22 -1.67 13.76
C LYS A 317 -28.37 -1.52 12.25
N GLY A 318 -27.53 -2.19 11.46
CA GLY A 318 -27.53 -2.11 10.00
C GLY A 318 -26.15 -1.78 9.44
N THR A 319 -26.10 -0.93 8.41
CA THR A 319 -24.82 -0.44 7.85
C THR A 319 -24.78 1.07 7.93
N ALA A 320 -23.79 1.61 8.65
CA ALA A 320 -23.52 3.04 8.64
C ALA A 320 -22.70 3.39 7.39
N THR A 321 -23.12 4.42 6.66
CA THR A 321 -22.40 4.90 5.46
C THR A 321 -21.97 6.34 5.64
N LEU A 322 -20.69 6.61 5.43
CA LEU A 322 -20.12 7.96 5.44
C LEU A 322 -19.62 8.28 4.03
N ASN A 323 -19.99 9.45 3.49
CA ASN A 323 -19.57 9.88 2.17
C ASN A 323 -18.73 11.14 2.27
N PHE A 324 -17.53 11.10 1.69
CA PHE A 324 -16.54 12.16 1.78
C PHE A 324 -16.38 12.85 0.43
N ALA A 325 -16.35 14.19 0.45
CA ALA A 325 -15.75 14.94 -0.64
C ALA A 325 -14.22 14.74 -0.62
N ILE A 326 -13.60 14.68 -1.79
CA ILE A 326 -12.15 14.64 -1.93
C ILE A 326 -11.71 16.03 -2.43
N ALA A 327 -10.85 16.69 -1.67
CA ALA A 327 -10.25 17.96 -2.02
C ALA A 327 -9.14 17.79 -3.07
N GLY A 328 -8.69 18.90 -3.66
CA GLY A 328 -7.67 18.86 -4.71
C GLY A 328 -6.34 18.23 -4.26
N ASP A 329 -5.99 18.35 -2.99
CA ASP A 329 -4.80 17.72 -2.38
C ASP A 329 -5.01 16.25 -1.96
N GLY A 330 -6.14 15.66 -2.38
CA GLY A 330 -6.59 14.32 -2.03
C GLY A 330 -7.14 14.19 -0.61
N THR A 331 -7.16 15.24 0.22
CA THR A 331 -7.68 15.12 1.59
C THR A 331 -9.20 14.94 1.58
N LEU A 332 -9.71 14.22 2.58
CA LEU A 332 -11.15 14.04 2.75
C LEU A 332 -11.73 15.22 3.51
N ALA A 333 -12.91 15.69 3.10
CA ALA A 333 -13.66 16.70 3.83
C ALA A 333 -13.80 16.32 5.31
N ASP A 334 -13.65 17.33 6.18
CA ASP A 334 -13.82 17.13 7.61
C ASP A 334 -15.28 16.82 7.94
N ILE A 335 -15.47 15.81 8.79
CA ILE A 335 -16.77 15.53 9.43
C ILE A 335 -16.91 16.36 10.72
N ASN A 336 -15.82 16.98 11.21
CA ASN A 336 -15.79 17.68 12.49
C ASN A 336 -14.83 18.88 12.42
N GLU A 337 -15.25 20.05 12.93
CA GLU A 337 -14.50 21.33 12.85
C GLU A 337 -13.17 21.32 13.64
N THR A 338 -12.95 20.32 14.50
CA THR A 338 -11.73 20.18 15.33
C THR A 338 -11.17 18.75 15.27
N PRO A 339 -10.17 18.46 14.40
CA PRO A 339 -9.63 17.11 14.27
C PRO A 339 -8.85 16.69 15.54
N HIS A 340 -9.16 15.51 16.06
CA HIS A 340 -8.40 14.89 17.14
C HIS A 340 -7.03 14.40 16.61
N LYS A 341 -5.98 15.19 16.88
CA LYS A 341 -4.55 14.89 16.71
C LYS A 341 -4.05 14.83 15.26
N THR A 342 -3.60 15.97 14.76
CA THR A 342 -2.63 16.04 13.66
C THR A 342 -1.24 15.69 14.20
N TYR A 343 -0.62 14.63 13.68
CA TYR A 343 0.78 14.33 13.97
C TYR A 343 1.62 15.24 13.08
N ARG A 344 2.17 16.30 13.65
CA ARG A 344 3.19 17.13 12.98
C ARG A 344 4.54 16.55 13.31
N LEU A 345 5.28 16.13 12.30
CA LEU A 345 6.71 15.88 12.43
C LEU A 345 7.40 17.24 12.41
N ASN A 346 7.44 17.91 13.57
CA ASN A 346 8.30 19.08 13.74
C ASN A 346 9.75 18.59 13.82
N LYS A 347 10.47 18.60 12.71
CA LYS A 347 11.92 18.77 12.68
C LYS A 347 12.33 19.62 11.48
#